data_AF-A0A559TNJ0-F1
#
_entry.id   AF-A0A559TNJ0-F1
#
_cell.length_a   1.000
_cell.length_b   1.000
_cell.length_c   1.000
_cell.angle_alpha   90.00
_cell.angle_beta   90.00
_cell.angle_gamma   90.00
#
_symmetry.space_group_name_H-M   'P 1'
#
loop_
_entity.id
_entity.type
_entity.pdbx_description
1 polymer ?
#
loop_
_entity_poly.entity_id
_entity_poly.type
_entity_poly.pdbx_seq_one_letter_code
_entity_poly.pdbx_strand_id
1 'polypeptide(L)'
;MLGLLGFYDELENRSGQPNGSIRDAVQPVGEPDEADLVAYLDAGHVLIDVMEAGHDAITGSAHRHSPGCSSLVTDGTWLWRLDFPHYLETHHVALPEAFIAHVRNLNYKMPTITVAQFAPRYNETMPLVGWTSATPWRSTATVLVPEPRAVTSKADFDATMLAQDRNRPHGSWVRPRKPRKA
;
A
#
# COMPACT_ATOMS: atom_id res chain seq x y z
N MET A 1 -8.27 12.50 14.31
CA MET A 1 -7.90 11.23 13.66
C MET A 1 -7.58 11.45 12.18
N LEU A 2 -6.81 10.56 11.56
CA LEU A 2 -6.58 10.51 10.10
C LEU A 2 -7.71 9.73 9.42
N GLY A 3 -7.98 10.02 8.14
CA GLY A 3 -8.80 9.14 7.31
C GLY A 3 -8.06 7.83 6.99
N LEU A 4 -8.78 6.74 6.74
CA LEU A 4 -8.20 5.40 6.52
C LEU A 4 -8.54 4.86 5.12
N LEU A 5 -7.54 4.34 4.42
CA LEU A 5 -7.68 3.65 3.14
C LEU A 5 -6.87 2.35 3.13
N GLY A 6 -7.39 1.32 2.47
CA GLY A 6 -6.65 0.06 2.34
C GLY A 6 -6.57 -0.77 3.62
N PHE A 7 -7.41 -0.52 4.62
CA PHE A 7 -7.54 -1.37 5.81
C PHE A 7 -8.75 -2.30 5.62
N TYR A 8 -8.57 -3.32 4.78
CA TYR A 8 -9.57 -4.34 4.49
C TYR A 8 -9.29 -5.64 5.22
N ASP A 9 -10.34 -6.43 5.45
CA ASP A 9 -10.29 -7.66 6.23
C ASP A 9 -9.24 -8.66 5.70
N GLU A 10 -9.15 -8.80 4.38
CA GLU A 10 -8.25 -9.75 3.71
C GLU A 10 -6.77 -9.34 3.78
N LEU A 11 -6.49 -8.04 3.96
CA LEU A 11 -5.13 -7.51 3.99
C LEU A 11 -4.47 -7.68 5.36
N GLU A 12 -5.27 -7.59 6.42
CA GLU A 12 -4.82 -7.77 7.80
C GLU A 12 -5.08 -9.19 8.32
N ASN A 13 -5.70 -10.05 7.51
CA ASN A 13 -6.18 -11.40 7.88
C ASN A 13 -6.99 -11.38 9.19
N ARG A 14 -7.83 -10.34 9.34
CA ARG A 14 -8.62 -10.04 10.54
C ARG A 14 -9.95 -9.46 10.09
N SER A 15 -11.04 -9.94 10.67
CA SER A 15 -12.38 -9.40 10.39
C SER A 15 -12.64 -8.09 11.13
N GLY A 16 -13.53 -7.27 10.57
CA GLY A 16 -14.01 -6.05 11.21
C GLY A 16 -13.03 -4.88 11.06
N GLN A 17 -12.21 -4.89 10.00
CA GLN A 17 -11.42 -3.74 9.63
C GLN A 17 -12.32 -2.56 9.21
N PRO A 18 -11.84 -1.32 9.35
CA PRO A 18 -12.64 -0.13 9.05
C PRO A 18 -13.23 -0.07 7.64
N ASN A 19 -12.57 -0.67 6.64
CA ASN A 19 -13.04 -0.67 5.25
C ASN A 19 -13.81 -1.95 4.85
N GLY A 20 -14.01 -2.91 5.76
CA GLY A 20 -14.72 -4.18 5.47
C GLY A 20 -13.96 -5.10 4.52
N SER A 21 -14.67 -5.85 3.66
CA SER A 21 -14.05 -6.72 2.65
C SER A 21 -13.60 -5.93 1.43
N ILE A 22 -12.38 -6.20 0.95
CA ILE A 22 -11.86 -5.56 -0.27
C ILE A 22 -12.65 -5.97 -1.52
N ARG A 23 -13.24 -7.18 -1.51
CA ARG A 23 -13.97 -7.74 -2.65
C ARG A 23 -15.26 -6.97 -2.92
N ASP A 24 -15.88 -6.42 -1.87
CA ASP A 24 -17.09 -5.60 -1.98
C ASP A 24 -16.79 -4.19 -2.52
N ALA A 25 -15.53 -3.76 -2.46
CA ALA A 25 -15.07 -2.46 -2.95
C ALA A 25 -14.57 -2.49 -4.40
N VAL A 26 -14.46 -3.67 -5.04
CA VAL A 26 -14.02 -3.82 -6.44
C VAL A 26 -15.06 -3.25 -7.39
N GLN A 27 -14.62 -2.45 -8.36
CA GLN A 27 -15.48 -1.86 -9.38
C GLN A 27 -15.11 -2.37 -10.79
N PRO A 28 -16.07 -2.35 -11.74
CA PRO A 28 -15.77 -2.73 -13.12
C PRO A 28 -14.93 -1.68 -13.87
N VAL A 29 -14.96 -0.43 -13.43
CA VAL A 29 -14.27 0.70 -14.05
C VAL A 29 -13.80 1.64 -12.95
N GLY A 30 -12.56 2.11 -13.07
CA GLY A 30 -11.95 3.08 -12.17
C GLY A 30 -12.40 4.52 -12.38
N GLU A 31 -11.87 5.41 -11.55
CA GLU A 31 -12.04 6.86 -11.72
C GLU A 31 -11.40 7.37 -13.02
N PRO A 32 -11.91 8.44 -13.65
CA PRO A 32 -11.34 8.97 -14.89
C PRO A 32 -9.87 9.40 -14.79
N ASP A 33 -9.46 9.82 -13.59
CA ASP A 33 -8.13 10.28 -13.16
C ASP A 33 -7.38 9.21 -12.34
N GLU A 34 -7.76 7.93 -12.44
CA GLU A 34 -7.19 6.86 -11.62
C GLU A 34 -5.66 6.77 -11.68
N ALA A 35 -5.06 7.00 -12.86
CA ALA A 35 -3.60 7.00 -12.99
C ALA A 35 -2.92 8.10 -12.14
N ASP A 36 -3.52 9.28 -12.04
CA ASP A 36 -3.01 10.38 -11.21
C ASP A 36 -3.22 10.09 -9.71
N LEU A 37 -4.33 9.42 -9.36
CA LEU A 37 -4.61 8.96 -7.99
C LEU A 37 -3.62 7.88 -7.54
N VAL A 38 -3.29 6.92 -8.41
CA VAL A 38 -2.25 5.91 -8.17
C VAL A 38 -0.89 6.56 -7.95
N ALA A 39 -0.50 7.49 -8.82
CA ALA A 39 0.76 8.22 -8.69
C ALA A 39 0.82 9.04 -7.39
N TYR A 40 -0.31 9.64 -6.96
CA TYR A 40 -0.39 10.34 -5.68
C TYR A 40 -0.16 9.39 -4.51
N LEU A 41 -0.83 8.24 -4.47
CA LEU A 41 -0.68 7.27 -3.39
C LEU A 41 0.76 6.71 -3.32
N ASP A 42 1.40 6.47 -4.48
CA ASP A 42 2.79 6.03 -4.59
C ASP A 42 3.79 7.06 -4.03
N ALA A 43 3.46 8.35 -4.13
CA ALA A 43 4.30 9.47 -3.69
C ALA A 43 4.21 9.79 -2.19
N GLY A 44 3.41 9.04 -1.42
CA GLY A 44 3.13 9.37 -0.02
C GLY A 44 4.31 9.22 0.93
N HIS A 45 4.23 9.92 2.06
CA HIS A 45 5.22 9.89 3.13
C HIS A 45 5.17 8.54 3.85
N VAL A 46 6.25 7.76 3.82
CA VAL A 46 6.35 6.52 4.60
C VAL A 46 6.54 6.86 6.07
N LEU A 47 5.66 6.29 6.89
CA LEU A 47 5.70 6.42 8.35
C LEU A 47 6.31 5.19 9.00
N ILE A 48 5.95 4.01 8.49
CA ILE A 48 6.41 2.71 8.99
C ILE A 48 6.81 1.88 7.79
N ASP A 49 8.04 1.37 7.84
CA ASP A 49 8.58 0.44 6.87
C ASP A 49 8.52 -0.98 7.46
N VAL A 50 7.89 -1.89 6.74
CA VAL A 50 7.77 -3.30 7.10
C VAL A 50 8.52 -4.12 6.06
N MET A 51 9.37 -5.04 6.49
CA MET A 51 10.25 -5.80 5.58
C MET A 51 9.65 -7.11 5.03
N GLU A 52 8.35 -7.33 5.24
CA GLU A 52 7.68 -8.55 4.81
C GLU A 52 7.46 -8.60 3.29
N ALA A 53 6.94 -9.71 2.80
CA ALA A 53 6.46 -9.81 1.42
C ALA A 53 5.04 -10.36 1.40
N GLY A 54 4.14 -9.67 0.71
CA GLY A 54 2.75 -10.05 0.54
C GLY A 54 2.40 -10.41 -0.90
N HIS A 55 1.21 -10.98 -1.03
CA HIS A 55 0.58 -11.23 -2.33
C HIS A 55 -0.73 -10.46 -2.39
N ASP A 56 -1.23 -10.28 -3.60
CA ASP A 56 -2.55 -9.72 -3.85
C ASP A 56 -3.62 -10.55 -3.12
N ALA A 57 -4.39 -9.91 -2.23
CA ALA A 57 -5.42 -10.57 -1.43
C ALA A 57 -6.62 -11.10 -2.23
N ILE A 58 -6.82 -10.61 -3.45
CA ILE A 58 -7.91 -11.01 -4.34
C ILE A 58 -7.45 -12.19 -5.21
N THR A 59 -6.26 -12.10 -5.80
CA THR A 59 -5.77 -13.06 -6.81
C THR A 59 -4.70 -14.03 -6.32
N GLY A 60 -4.05 -13.75 -5.18
CA GLY A 60 -2.91 -14.50 -4.67
C GLY A 60 -1.60 -14.30 -5.44
N SER A 61 -1.58 -13.39 -6.43
CA SER A 61 -0.41 -13.16 -7.29
C SER A 61 0.56 -12.14 -6.68
N ALA A 62 1.84 -12.23 -7.05
CA ALA A 62 2.80 -11.17 -6.71
C ALA A 62 2.49 -9.88 -7.48
N HIS A 63 2.83 -8.73 -6.90
CA HIS A 63 2.63 -7.42 -7.49
C HIS A 63 3.79 -6.47 -7.15
N ARG A 64 3.80 -5.28 -7.78
CA ARG A 64 4.90 -4.31 -7.66
C ARG A 64 5.16 -3.78 -6.25
N HIS A 65 4.17 -3.93 -5.37
CA HIS A 65 4.22 -3.58 -3.94
C HIS A 65 4.27 -4.80 -3.02
N SER A 66 4.56 -5.99 -3.54
CA SER A 66 4.68 -7.20 -2.71
C SER A 66 5.70 -7.03 -1.59
N PRO A 67 6.93 -6.51 -1.82
CA PRO A 67 7.86 -6.19 -0.75
C PRO A 67 7.35 -5.01 0.09
N GLY A 68 7.25 -5.21 1.39
CA GLY A 68 6.81 -4.24 2.37
C GLY A 68 5.36 -3.79 2.23
N CYS A 69 4.50 -4.66 1.72
CA CYS A 69 3.10 -4.37 1.39
C CYS A 69 2.29 -3.71 2.53
N SER A 70 2.53 -4.07 3.79
CA SER A 70 1.84 -3.48 4.96
C SER A 70 2.47 -2.21 5.52
N SER A 71 3.55 -1.71 4.89
CA SER A 71 4.14 -0.43 5.25
C SER A 71 3.08 0.67 5.21
N LEU A 72 3.17 1.62 6.14
CA LEU A 72 2.17 2.67 6.28
C LEU A 72 2.65 3.98 5.67
N VAL A 73 1.75 4.60 4.91
CA VAL A 73 2.00 5.79 4.10
C VAL A 73 0.93 6.85 4.39
N THR A 74 1.28 8.13 4.30
CA THR A 74 0.35 9.24 4.58
C THR A 74 0.61 10.47 3.71
N ASP A 75 -0.40 11.34 3.59
CA ASP A 75 -0.29 12.74 3.16
C ASP A 75 -0.49 13.73 4.33
N GLY A 76 -0.61 13.23 5.56
CA GLY A 76 -0.89 14.01 6.77
C GLY A 76 -2.38 14.18 7.09
N THR A 77 -3.28 13.80 6.18
CA THR A 77 -4.74 13.77 6.40
C THR A 77 -5.28 12.34 6.33
N TRP A 78 -4.75 11.52 5.43
CA TRP A 78 -5.12 10.14 5.20
C TRP A 78 -3.95 9.20 5.48
N LEU A 79 -4.27 7.98 5.91
CA LEU A 79 -3.33 6.89 6.15
C LEU A 79 -3.73 5.71 5.26
N TRP A 80 -2.74 5.09 4.61
CA TRP A 80 -2.95 3.93 3.76
C TRP A 80 -1.79 2.93 3.82
N ARG A 81 -2.06 1.69 3.38
CA ARG A 81 -1.03 0.67 3.17
C ARG A 81 -0.28 0.93 1.86
N LEU A 82 1.02 0.64 1.84
CA LEU A 82 1.91 0.87 0.70
C LEU A 82 1.43 0.15 -0.56
N ASP A 83 0.82 -1.02 -0.42
CA ASP A 83 0.29 -1.79 -1.55
C ASP A 83 -1.09 -1.36 -2.04
N PHE A 84 -1.77 -0.43 -1.36
CA PHE A 84 -3.09 0.03 -1.78
C PHE A 84 -3.19 0.54 -3.24
N PRO A 85 -2.18 1.25 -3.81
CA PRO A 85 -2.18 1.64 -5.23
C PRO A 85 -2.32 0.45 -6.20
N HIS A 86 -1.83 -0.74 -5.83
CA HIS A 86 -1.99 -1.95 -6.65
C HIS A 86 -3.46 -2.34 -6.78
N TYR A 87 -4.22 -2.23 -5.69
CA TYR A 87 -5.65 -2.58 -5.69
C TYR A 87 -6.49 -1.55 -6.44
N LEU A 88 -6.07 -0.29 -6.43
CA LEU A 88 -6.69 0.74 -7.26
C LEU A 88 -6.43 0.46 -8.76
N GLU A 89 -5.16 0.34 -9.17
CA GLU A 89 -4.81 0.21 -10.59
C GLU A 89 -5.15 -1.15 -11.22
N THR A 90 -5.28 -2.21 -10.41
CA THR A 90 -5.55 -3.57 -10.91
C THR A 90 -7.01 -3.98 -10.74
N HIS A 91 -7.67 -3.52 -9.67
CA HIS A 91 -9.01 -3.97 -9.29
C HIS A 91 -10.03 -2.83 -9.18
N HIS A 92 -9.65 -1.59 -9.50
CA HIS A 92 -10.52 -0.42 -9.42
C HIS A 92 -11.22 -0.32 -8.07
N VAL A 93 -10.49 -0.61 -6.98
CA VAL A 93 -11.06 -0.56 -5.64
C VAL A 93 -11.54 0.86 -5.33
N ALA A 94 -12.81 0.96 -4.93
CA ALA A 94 -13.50 2.22 -4.66
C ALA A 94 -12.74 3.08 -3.65
N LEU A 95 -12.61 4.37 -3.97
CA LEU A 95 -12.08 5.37 -3.06
C LEU A 95 -13.22 6.17 -2.41
N PRO A 96 -13.11 6.55 -1.13
CA PRO A 96 -14.03 7.50 -0.52
C PRO A 96 -14.03 8.83 -1.28
N GLU A 97 -15.21 9.37 -1.57
CA GLU A 97 -15.35 10.64 -2.30
C GLU A 97 -14.59 11.80 -1.63
N ALA A 98 -14.56 11.82 -0.29
CA ALA A 98 -13.81 12.81 0.48
C ALA A 98 -12.29 12.73 0.24
N PHE A 99 -11.75 11.52 -0.01
CA PHE A 99 -10.34 11.36 -0.36
C PHE A 99 -10.09 11.89 -1.78
N ILE A 100 -10.91 11.49 -2.75
CA ILE A 100 -10.79 11.96 -4.14
C ILE A 100 -10.82 13.49 -4.20
N ALA A 101 -11.80 14.11 -3.54
CA ALA A 101 -11.91 15.56 -3.46
C ALA A 101 -10.67 16.20 -2.79
N HIS A 102 -10.11 15.57 -1.76
CA HIS A 102 -8.88 16.03 -1.11
C HIS A 102 -7.69 16.03 -2.08
N VAL A 103 -7.45 14.93 -2.79
CA VAL A 103 -6.33 14.80 -3.73
C VAL A 103 -6.48 15.75 -4.91
N ARG A 104 -7.69 15.87 -5.46
CA ARG A 104 -7.99 16.82 -6.55
C ARG A 104 -7.75 18.27 -6.13
N ASN A 105 -8.13 18.65 -4.90
CA ASN A 105 -7.84 19.99 -4.36
C ASN A 105 -6.34 20.26 -4.18
N LEU A 106 -5.54 19.22 -3.95
CA LEU A 106 -4.08 19.30 -3.93
C LEU A 106 -3.45 19.27 -5.32
N ASN A 107 -4.26 19.18 -6.40
CA ASN A 107 -3.81 18.98 -7.77
C ASN A 107 -2.87 17.78 -7.90
N TYR A 108 -3.18 16.69 -7.20
CA TYR A 108 -2.39 15.45 -7.17
C TYR A 108 -0.93 15.65 -6.71
N LYS A 109 -0.64 16.72 -5.96
CA LYS A 109 0.68 16.97 -5.39
C LYS A 109 0.71 16.56 -3.93
N MET A 110 1.65 15.69 -3.59
CA MET A 110 1.87 15.28 -2.21
C MET A 110 2.23 16.51 -1.35
N PRO A 111 1.48 16.79 -0.27
CA PRO A 111 1.70 17.99 0.52
C PRO A 111 2.86 17.81 1.50
N THR A 112 3.43 18.94 1.90
CA THR A 112 4.33 19.01 3.05
C THR A 112 3.53 18.93 4.34
N ILE A 113 3.97 18.12 5.30
CA ILE A 113 3.25 17.87 6.55
C ILE A 113 3.82 18.72 7.68
N THR A 114 2.96 19.50 8.35
CA THR A 114 3.32 20.21 9.58
C THR A 114 3.16 19.27 10.78
N VAL A 115 4.27 18.91 11.44
CA VAL A 115 4.28 17.88 12.49
C VAL A 115 3.41 18.24 13.69
N ALA A 116 3.34 19.53 14.06
CA ALA A 116 2.49 19.98 15.16
C ALA A 116 1.00 19.68 14.94
N GLN A 117 0.52 19.70 13.69
CA GLN A 117 -0.87 19.38 13.34
C GLN A 117 -1.07 17.88 13.13
N PHE A 118 -0.04 17.20 12.61
CA PHE A 118 -0.09 15.77 12.27
C PHE A 118 0.06 14.85 13.49
N ALA A 119 1.03 15.10 14.36
CA ALA A 119 1.39 14.20 15.45
C ALA A 119 0.21 13.84 16.39
N PRO A 120 -0.69 14.77 16.77
CA PRO A 120 -1.86 14.40 17.56
C PRO A 120 -2.81 13.43 16.82
N ARG A 121 -3.04 13.66 15.52
CA ARG A 121 -3.90 12.81 14.69
C ARG A 121 -3.28 11.44 14.47
N TYR A 122 -1.97 11.39 14.26
CA TYR A 122 -1.21 10.14 14.20
C TYR A 122 -1.37 9.33 15.50
N ASN A 123 -1.11 9.95 16.66
CA ASN A 123 -1.20 9.29 17.96
C ASN A 123 -2.57 8.69 18.25
N GLU A 124 -3.64 9.36 17.80
CA GLU A 124 -5.01 8.87 17.90
C GLU A 124 -5.31 7.71 16.95
N THR A 125 -4.72 7.72 15.74
CA THR A 125 -5.04 6.77 14.67
C THR A 125 -4.29 5.45 14.83
N MET A 126 -2.99 5.48 15.13
CA MET A 126 -2.16 4.27 15.08
C MET A 126 -2.62 3.11 15.98
N PRO A 127 -3.12 3.34 17.21
CA PRO A 127 -3.64 2.24 18.03
C PRO A 127 -4.86 1.54 17.41
N LEU A 128 -5.66 2.27 16.62
CA LEU A 128 -6.88 1.75 15.99
C LEU A 128 -6.58 0.85 14.80
N VAL A 129 -5.41 1.01 14.18
CA VAL A 129 -4.92 0.17 13.08
C VAL A 129 -3.87 -0.86 13.55
N GLY A 130 -3.81 -1.13 14.86
CA GLY A 130 -2.94 -2.18 15.42
C GLY A 130 -1.48 -1.79 15.66
N TRP A 131 -1.13 -0.52 15.50
CA TRP A 131 0.23 0.01 15.64
C TRP A 131 0.44 0.78 16.95
N THR A 132 -0.08 0.27 18.06
CA THR A 132 -0.01 0.94 19.37
C THR A 132 1.43 1.22 19.81
N SER A 133 2.38 0.32 19.52
CA SER A 133 3.80 0.47 19.86
C SER A 133 4.49 1.60 19.09
N ALA A 134 3.93 2.04 17.96
CA ALA A 134 4.45 3.15 17.15
C ALA A 134 4.02 4.53 17.67
N THR A 135 3.34 4.58 18.82
CA THR A 135 2.94 5.82 19.49
C THR A 135 3.76 6.08 20.77
N PRO A 136 3.95 7.36 21.17
CA PRO A 136 3.62 8.55 20.40
C PRO A 136 4.59 8.78 19.23
N TRP A 137 4.23 9.67 18.31
CA TRP A 137 5.11 10.23 17.29
C TRP A 137 6.44 10.70 17.91
N ARG A 138 7.57 10.32 17.31
CA ARG A 138 8.91 10.54 17.89
C ARG A 138 9.85 11.44 17.07
N SER A 139 9.49 11.80 15.84
CA SER A 139 10.37 12.64 15.01
C SER A 139 10.48 14.05 15.60
N THR A 140 11.70 14.59 15.62
CA THR A 140 12.01 15.96 16.04
C THR A 140 11.84 16.97 14.91
N ALA A 141 11.61 16.52 13.68
CA ALA A 141 11.35 17.39 12.55
C ALA A 141 10.08 18.22 12.80
N THR A 142 10.11 19.50 12.43
CA THR A 142 8.92 20.36 12.48
C THR A 142 8.03 20.17 11.24
N VAL A 143 8.65 19.76 10.13
CA VAL A 143 8.04 19.63 8.82
C VAL A 143 8.55 18.37 8.15
N LEU A 144 7.66 17.60 7.53
CA LEU A 144 8.02 16.46 6.66
C LEU A 144 7.78 16.88 5.20
N VAL A 145 8.83 16.82 4.40
CA VAL A 145 8.78 17.16 2.96
C VAL A 145 8.68 15.87 2.16
N PRO A 146 7.86 15.80 1.10
CA PRO A 146 7.78 14.61 0.27
C PRO A 146 9.15 14.27 -0.32
N GLU A 147 9.59 13.02 -0.14
CA GLU A 147 10.83 12.53 -0.75
C GLU A 147 10.50 11.78 -2.05
N PRO A 148 11.22 12.05 -3.16
CA PRO A 148 11.04 11.30 -4.39
C PRO A 148 11.32 9.82 -4.15
N ARG A 149 10.32 8.95 -4.34
CA ARG A 149 10.49 7.50 -4.30
C ARG A 149 10.52 6.94 -5.71
N ALA A 150 11.52 6.13 -6.00
CA ALA A 150 11.49 5.29 -7.19
C ALA A 150 10.53 4.12 -6.93
N VAL A 151 9.31 4.24 -7.43
CA VAL A 151 8.33 3.15 -7.41
C VAL A 151 8.32 2.52 -8.80
N THR A 152 8.56 1.21 -8.87
CA THR A 152 8.46 0.45 -10.13
C THR A 152 7.05 0.60 -10.67
N SER A 153 6.90 0.94 -11.95
CA SER A 153 5.58 1.01 -12.57
C SER A 153 4.99 -0.40 -12.72
N LYS A 154 3.66 -0.51 -12.77
CA LYS A 154 3.00 -1.80 -13.04
C LYS A 154 3.46 -2.42 -14.36
N ALA A 155 3.60 -1.61 -15.40
CA ALA A 155 4.06 -2.08 -16.71
C ALA A 155 5.49 -2.68 -16.65
N ASP A 156 6.41 -2.03 -15.94
CA ASP A 156 7.78 -2.52 -15.78
C ASP A 156 7.83 -3.80 -14.93
N PHE A 157 7.01 -3.87 -13.88
CA PHE A 157 6.88 -5.07 -13.06
C PHE A 157 6.35 -6.24 -13.89
N ASP A 158 5.26 -6.04 -14.63
CA ASP A 158 4.65 -7.08 -15.47
C ASP A 158 5.63 -7.55 -16.57
N ALA A 159 6.36 -6.63 -17.20
CA ALA A 159 7.39 -6.95 -18.18
C ALA A 159 8.53 -7.79 -17.56
N THR A 160 8.94 -7.46 -16.34
CA THR A 160 9.97 -8.20 -15.60
C THR A 160 9.50 -9.61 -15.23
N MET A 161 8.26 -9.76 -14.74
CA MET A 161 7.68 -11.06 -14.42
C MET A 161 7.55 -11.94 -15.67
N LEU A 162 7.07 -11.40 -16.79
CA LEU A 162 7.02 -12.11 -18.07
C LEU A 162 8.40 -12.57 -18.56
N ALA A 163 9.42 -11.74 -18.39
CA ALA A 163 10.79 -12.11 -18.74
C ALA A 163 11.34 -13.22 -17.83
N GLN A 164 11.04 -13.19 -16.53
CA GLN A 164 11.43 -14.25 -15.59
C GLN A 164 10.76 -15.58 -15.92
N ASP A 165 9.46 -15.59 -16.24
CA ASP A 165 8.75 -16.80 -16.62
C ASP A 165 9.29 -17.41 -17.92
N ARG A 166 9.62 -16.58 -18.92
CA ARG A 166 10.28 -17.04 -20.15
C ARG A 166 11.66 -17.64 -19.91
N ASN A 167 12.39 -17.10 -18.94
CA ASN A 167 13.74 -17.54 -18.59
C ASN A 167 13.73 -18.67 -17.55
N ARG A 168 12.58 -19.04 -17.02
CA ARG A 168 12.46 -20.14 -16.05
C ARG A 168 12.80 -21.43 -16.79
N PRO A 169 13.88 -22.14 -16.42
CA PRO A 169 14.20 -23.39 -17.09
C PRO A 169 13.01 -24.34 -16.92
N HIS A 170 12.51 -24.89 -18.03
CA HIS A 170 11.54 -25.99 -18.03
C HIS A 170 12.23 -27.24 -17.46
N GLY A 171 12.38 -27.28 -16.15
CA GLY A 171 13.18 -28.27 -15.43
C GLY A 171 12.31 -29.25 -14.65
N SER A 172 12.36 -30.51 -15.08
CA SER A 172 11.68 -31.66 -14.49
C SER A 172 11.97 -31.83 -12.98
N TRP A 173 10.94 -31.62 -12.15
CA TRP A 173 10.97 -32.03 -10.75
C TRP A 173 10.70 -33.54 -10.62
N VAL A 174 11.63 -34.36 -11.09
CA VAL A 174 11.70 -35.78 -10.71
C VAL A 174 13.16 -36.14 -10.40
N ARG A 175 13.70 -35.58 -9.32
CA ARG A 175 14.83 -36.22 -8.63
C ARG A 175 14.49 -36.33 -7.15
N PRO A 176 14.35 -37.56 -6.61
CA PRO A 176 14.15 -37.76 -5.19
C PRO A 176 15.29 -37.12 -4.41
N ARG A 177 14.96 -36.29 -3.42
CA ARG A 177 15.95 -35.76 -2.47
C ARG A 177 16.66 -36.95 -1.82
N LYS A 178 18.00 -37.00 -1.92
CA LYS A 178 18.81 -38.06 -1.28
C LYS A 178 18.53 -38.06 0.22
N PRO A 179 18.32 -39.24 0.85
CA PRO A 179 18.11 -39.32 2.28
C PRO A 179 19.38 -38.85 3.01
N ARG A 180 19.18 -38.01 4.04
CA ARG A 180 20.25 -37.65 4.97
C ARG A 180 20.66 -38.90 5.74
N LYS A 181 21.96 -39.22 5.75
CA LYS A 181 22.51 -40.28 6.61
C LYS A 181 22.38 -39.83 8.08
N ALA A 182 21.92 -40.76 8.92
CA ALA A 182 21.88 -40.64 10.38
C ALA A 182 23.29 -40.65 10.97
#